data_AF-A0A3C0BK53-F1
#
_entry.id   AF-A0A3C0BK53-F1
#
_cell.length_a   1.000
_cell.length_b   1.000
_cell.length_c   1.000
_cell.angle_alpha   90.00
_cell.angle_beta   90.00
_cell.angle_gamma   90.00
#
_symmetry.space_group_name_H-M   'P 1'
#
loop_
_entity.id
_entity.type
_entity.pdbx_description
1 polymer ?
#
loop_
_entity_poly.entity_id
_entity_poly.type
_entity_poly.pdbx_seq_one_letter_code
_entity_poly.pdbx_strand_id
1 'polypeptide(L)'
;MPAIAFSGFSFKYRAQTEPTLRNINLKIYPGEKILIAGPSGSGKSTLARCINGLVPAAYSGDITGTLSVCGLNPAQEGIFGMSKKVGTVLQDTDGQFIGLTVGEDIAFALENDCVPQANMRAKVEKAAGLVGVEKMLGHAPGSLSGGQKQRVSMAGVLVDDVDILLFDEPLANLDPAAGKNTIALIDELQKNQHKTIIIIEHRLEDVLWRDVDRIVVVGDGTIDADMTPDELLCTDILEREGIREPLYIAALKHAGCTLRAQDKPQHVETMDVAPYAENIRNWFSGVRMPSACRGTDDALAVQHVSFSYDGSHEVLRDVSFSLKKGEMASIVGQNGAGKSTLASLICGFYAPCSGRITLNGHDISPLSVKERGEKIGFVMQNPNQMISCPLIF
;
A
#
# COMPACT_ATOMS: atom_id res chain seq x y z
N MET A 1 -10.00 28.98 6.16
CA MET A 1 -11.05 28.22 5.44
C MET A 1 -10.57 26.79 5.24
N PRO A 2 -11.46 25.78 5.14
CA PRO A 2 -11.03 24.42 4.85
C PRO A 2 -10.37 24.35 3.45
N ALA A 3 -9.31 23.56 3.33
CA ALA A 3 -8.69 23.22 2.05
C ALA A 3 -9.61 22.32 1.22
N ILE A 4 -10.28 21.37 1.88
CA ILE A 4 -11.31 20.51 1.24
C ILE A 4 -12.53 20.51 2.14
N ALA A 5 -13.71 20.67 1.55
CA ALA A 5 -14.97 20.56 2.25
C ALA A 5 -16.01 19.81 1.42
N PHE A 6 -16.52 18.73 1.99
CA PHE A 6 -17.73 18.03 1.56
C PHE A 6 -18.90 18.48 2.44
N SER A 7 -20.03 18.82 1.84
CA SER A 7 -21.27 19.19 2.56
C SER A 7 -22.47 18.48 1.95
N GLY A 8 -23.00 17.50 2.70
CA GLY A 8 -24.10 16.64 2.26
C GLY A 8 -23.84 15.92 0.93
N PHE A 9 -22.58 15.62 0.62
CA PHE A 9 -22.17 15.18 -0.71
C PHE A 9 -22.48 13.70 -0.92
N SER A 10 -23.15 13.37 -2.03
CA SER A 10 -23.37 11.98 -2.43
C SER A 10 -23.03 11.79 -3.90
N PHE A 11 -22.50 10.62 -4.24
CA PHE A 11 -22.14 10.26 -5.59
C PHE A 11 -22.55 8.83 -5.94
N LYS A 12 -23.14 8.67 -7.12
CA LYS A 12 -23.54 7.37 -7.68
C LYS A 12 -22.97 7.21 -9.08
N TYR A 13 -22.12 6.19 -9.30
CA TYR A 13 -21.68 5.82 -10.65
C TYR A 13 -22.88 5.38 -11.51
N ARG A 14 -22.86 5.68 -12.82
CA ARG A 14 -23.95 5.28 -13.74
C ARG A 14 -24.22 3.77 -13.77
N ALA A 15 -23.17 2.96 -13.62
CA ALA A 15 -23.27 1.51 -13.65
C ALA A 15 -23.80 0.89 -12.34
N GLN A 16 -23.91 1.68 -11.26
CA GLN A 16 -24.36 1.21 -9.96
C GLN A 16 -25.82 1.58 -9.71
N THR A 17 -26.53 0.68 -9.04
CA THR A 17 -27.90 0.90 -8.57
C THR A 17 -27.94 1.81 -7.36
N GLU A 18 -26.99 1.65 -6.43
CA GLU A 18 -26.91 2.42 -5.20
C GLU A 18 -25.77 3.45 -5.21
N PRO A 19 -25.90 4.58 -4.49
CA PRO A 19 -24.81 5.54 -4.33
C PRO A 19 -23.61 4.92 -3.63
N THR A 20 -22.43 5.16 -4.19
CA THR A 20 -21.13 4.76 -3.63
C THR A 20 -20.72 5.64 -2.47
N LEU A 21 -21.05 6.94 -2.53
CA LEU A 21 -20.86 7.89 -1.43
C LEU A 21 -22.22 8.46 -1.03
N ARG A 22 -22.48 8.54 0.27
CA ARG A 22 -23.77 8.90 0.87
C ARG A 22 -23.59 9.97 1.93
N ASN A 23 -24.14 11.16 1.69
CA ASN A 23 -24.21 12.25 2.66
C ASN A 23 -22.87 12.53 3.37
N ILE A 24 -21.78 12.59 2.60
CA ILE A 24 -20.43 12.86 3.10
C ILE A 24 -20.36 14.30 3.61
N ASN A 25 -19.95 14.44 4.88
CA ASN A 25 -19.68 15.70 5.53
C ASN A 25 -18.28 15.62 6.14
N LEU A 26 -17.32 16.26 5.48
CA LEU A 26 -15.90 16.16 5.85
C LEU A 26 -15.23 17.50 5.59
N LYS A 27 -14.39 17.93 6.52
CA LYS A 27 -13.58 19.16 6.40
C LYS A 27 -12.12 18.84 6.71
N ILE A 28 -11.27 19.23 5.76
CA ILE A 28 -9.81 19.10 5.85
C ILE A 28 -9.24 20.51 5.75
N TYR A 29 -8.38 20.86 6.68
CA TYR A 29 -7.78 22.18 6.82
C TYR A 29 -6.36 22.22 6.24
N PRO A 30 -5.89 23.39 5.76
CA PRO A 30 -4.55 23.51 5.22
C PRO A 30 -3.47 23.06 6.20
N GLY A 31 -2.54 22.23 5.73
CA GLY A 31 -1.42 21.71 6.52
C GLY A 31 -1.74 20.47 7.36
N GLU A 32 -3.01 20.03 7.42
CA GLU A 32 -3.35 18.75 8.05
C GLU A 32 -2.77 17.57 7.24
N LYS A 33 -2.28 16.57 7.97
CA LYS A 33 -1.95 15.23 7.47
C LYS A 33 -2.97 14.25 8.03
N ILE A 34 -3.90 13.83 7.18
CA ILE A 34 -4.97 12.91 7.57
C ILE A 34 -4.77 11.53 6.94
N LEU A 35 -5.29 10.52 7.63
CA LEU A 35 -5.43 9.17 7.11
C LEU A 35 -6.91 8.87 6.84
N ILE A 36 -7.23 8.37 5.65
CA ILE A 36 -8.53 7.84 5.29
C ILE A 36 -8.43 6.32 5.26
N ALA A 37 -9.08 5.67 6.23
CA ALA A 37 -9.09 4.22 6.40
C ALA A 37 -10.49 3.64 6.13
N GLY A 38 -10.57 2.36 5.80
CA GLY A 38 -11.84 1.70 5.45
C GLY A 38 -11.62 0.39 4.72
N PRO A 39 -12.58 -0.55 4.75
CA PRO A 39 -12.47 -1.81 4.03
C PRO A 39 -12.47 -1.62 2.51
N SER A 40 -12.03 -2.63 1.76
CA SER A 40 -12.08 -2.61 0.29
C SER A 40 -13.52 -2.38 -0.19
N GLY A 41 -13.70 -1.47 -1.15
CA GLY A 41 -15.02 -1.15 -1.68
C GLY A 41 -15.82 -0.11 -0.88
N SER A 42 -15.33 0.40 0.26
CA SER A 42 -16.07 1.37 1.08
C SER A 42 -16.24 2.78 0.48
N GLY A 43 -15.59 3.05 -0.66
CA GLY A 43 -15.68 4.34 -1.35
C GLY A 43 -14.47 5.27 -1.19
N LYS A 44 -13.39 4.84 -0.52
CA LYS A 44 -12.15 5.63 -0.35
C LYS A 44 -11.58 6.18 -1.66
N SER A 45 -11.35 5.32 -2.66
CA SER A 45 -10.83 5.74 -3.97
C SER A 45 -11.84 6.61 -4.73
N THR A 46 -13.15 6.43 -4.50
CA THR A 46 -14.17 7.33 -5.06
C THR A 46 -14.08 8.72 -4.45
N LEU A 47 -13.89 8.81 -3.13
CA LEU A 47 -13.67 10.09 -2.44
C LEU A 47 -12.38 10.77 -2.93
N ALA A 48 -11.30 10.00 -3.14
CA ALA A 48 -10.06 10.46 -3.76
C ALA A 48 -10.30 11.06 -5.17
N ARG A 49 -11.06 10.34 -6.00
CA ARG A 49 -11.41 10.76 -7.38
C ARG A 49 -12.30 12.00 -7.42
N CYS A 50 -13.13 12.22 -6.39
CA CYS A 50 -13.88 13.47 -6.26
C CYS A 50 -12.95 14.65 -5.96
N ILE A 51 -11.95 14.47 -5.09
CA ILE A 51 -11.00 15.52 -4.71
C ILE A 51 -10.11 15.94 -5.88
N ASN A 52 -9.58 14.98 -6.64
CA ASN A 52 -8.67 15.29 -7.77
C ASN A 52 -9.40 15.63 -9.09
N GLY A 53 -10.74 15.71 -9.08
CA GLY A 53 -11.54 16.11 -10.25
C GLY A 53 -11.78 14.99 -11.28
N LEU A 54 -11.33 13.75 -11.06
CA LEU A 54 -11.66 12.61 -11.94
C LEU A 54 -13.16 12.32 -11.94
N VAL A 55 -13.87 12.56 -10.84
CA VAL A 55 -15.33 12.58 -10.79
C VAL A 55 -15.79 14.05 -10.83
N PRO A 56 -16.61 14.46 -11.81
CA PRO A 56 -17.27 13.65 -12.84
C PRO A 56 -16.50 13.56 -14.18
N ALA A 57 -15.33 14.18 -14.32
CA ALA A 57 -14.70 14.42 -15.64
C ALA A 57 -14.33 13.15 -16.42
N ALA A 58 -13.74 12.16 -15.75
CA ALA A 58 -13.44 10.84 -16.33
C ALA A 58 -14.53 9.82 -16.00
N TYR A 59 -15.16 9.94 -14.83
CA TYR A 59 -16.19 9.02 -14.37
C TYR A 59 -17.53 9.74 -14.19
N SER A 60 -18.44 9.54 -15.13
CA SER A 60 -19.78 10.13 -15.06
C SER A 60 -20.67 9.43 -14.02
N GLY A 61 -21.50 10.22 -13.33
CA GLY A 61 -22.46 9.76 -12.34
C GLY A 61 -23.35 10.89 -11.84
N ASP A 62 -24.24 10.56 -10.92
CA ASP A 62 -25.15 11.52 -10.28
C ASP A 62 -24.47 12.10 -9.04
N ILE A 63 -24.36 13.43 -8.96
CA ILE A 63 -23.79 14.15 -7.82
C ILE A 63 -24.90 14.94 -7.13
N THR A 64 -24.95 14.86 -5.80
CA THR A 64 -25.78 15.73 -4.95
C THR A 64 -24.92 16.32 -3.82
N GLY A 65 -25.35 17.43 -3.22
CA GLY A 65 -24.56 18.17 -2.24
C GLY A 65 -23.45 19.00 -2.87
N THR A 66 -22.47 19.43 -2.08
CA THR A 66 -21.37 20.29 -2.55
C THR A 66 -20.00 19.78 -2.13
N LEU A 67 -19.03 20.00 -3.01
CA LEU A 67 -17.61 19.75 -2.79
C LEU A 67 -16.83 21.00 -3.20
N SER A 68 -15.96 21.48 -2.31
CA SER A 68 -14.99 22.53 -2.61
C SER A 68 -13.57 22.08 -2.30
N VAL A 69 -12.62 22.33 -3.20
CA VAL A 69 -11.19 22.07 -3.06
C VAL A 69 -10.43 23.37 -3.33
N CYS A 70 -9.70 23.89 -2.35
CA CYS A 70 -9.07 25.20 -2.36
C CYS A 70 -10.03 26.34 -2.77
N GLY A 71 -11.30 26.23 -2.38
CA GLY A 71 -12.37 27.18 -2.74
C GLY A 71 -12.95 27.01 -4.14
N LEU A 72 -12.46 26.05 -4.93
CA LEU A 72 -12.93 25.75 -6.28
C LEU A 72 -13.87 24.54 -6.28
N ASN A 73 -14.76 24.44 -7.27
CA ASN A 73 -15.60 23.26 -7.49
C ASN A 73 -14.91 22.31 -8.48
N PRO A 74 -14.47 21.10 -8.06
CA PRO A 74 -13.78 20.16 -8.95
C PRO A 74 -14.57 19.80 -10.21
N ALA A 75 -15.90 19.77 -10.14
CA ALA A 75 -16.76 19.47 -11.28
C ALA A 75 -16.76 20.56 -12.36
N GLN A 76 -16.43 21.80 -12.00
CA GLN A 76 -16.35 22.93 -12.92
C GLN A 76 -14.93 23.16 -13.45
N GLU A 77 -13.93 23.05 -12.58
CA GLU A 77 -12.52 23.20 -12.95
C GLU A 77 -11.99 22.03 -13.79
N GLY A 78 -12.59 20.84 -13.64
CA GLY A 78 -12.16 19.63 -14.30
C GLY A 78 -10.77 19.16 -13.87
N ILE A 79 -10.25 18.16 -14.58
CA ILE A 79 -8.98 17.48 -14.23
C ILE A 79 -7.81 18.46 -14.30
N PHE A 80 -7.75 19.31 -15.33
CA PHE A 80 -6.64 20.24 -15.53
C PHE A 80 -6.60 21.35 -14.46
N GLY A 81 -7.74 21.93 -14.08
CA GLY A 81 -7.76 22.92 -13.01
C GLY A 81 -7.40 22.29 -11.66
N MET A 82 -7.86 21.07 -11.42
CA MET A 82 -7.55 20.33 -10.20
C MET A 82 -6.11 19.82 -10.12
N SER A 83 -5.47 19.45 -11.23
CA SER A 83 -4.08 18.98 -11.24
C SER A 83 -3.09 20.05 -10.76
N LYS A 84 -3.44 21.34 -10.89
CA LYS A 84 -2.64 22.46 -10.35
C LYS A 84 -2.80 22.68 -8.85
N LYS A 85 -3.73 21.97 -8.21
CA LYS A 85 -4.06 22.09 -6.78
C LYS A 85 -3.82 20.81 -6.00
N VAL A 86 -4.07 19.66 -6.64
CA VAL A 86 -4.01 18.33 -6.03
C VAL A 86 -3.08 17.45 -6.84
N GLY A 87 -1.97 17.07 -6.22
CA GLY A 87 -1.08 16.05 -6.74
C GLY A 87 -1.50 14.67 -6.24
N THR A 88 -1.65 13.69 -7.13
CA THR A 88 -2.10 12.34 -6.75
C THR A 88 -1.03 11.30 -7.07
N VAL A 89 -0.63 10.51 -6.05
CA VAL A 89 0.16 9.28 -6.22
C VAL A 89 -0.81 8.10 -6.16
N LEU A 90 -0.83 7.29 -7.21
CA LEU A 90 -1.76 6.18 -7.37
C LEU A 90 -1.21 4.85 -6.81
N GLN A 91 -2.12 3.91 -6.58
CA GLN A 91 -1.80 2.57 -6.05
C GLN A 91 -0.93 1.74 -7.01
N ASP A 92 -1.22 1.80 -8.31
CA ASP A 92 -0.46 1.08 -9.34
C ASP A 92 0.60 2.01 -9.95
N THR A 93 1.80 1.96 -9.39
CA THR A 93 2.94 2.72 -9.92
C THR A 93 3.35 2.25 -11.31
N ASP A 94 3.18 0.95 -11.62
CA ASP A 94 3.61 0.39 -12.91
C ASP A 94 2.78 0.94 -14.07
N GLY A 95 1.48 1.15 -13.83
CA GLY A 95 0.58 1.80 -14.78
C GLY A 95 0.77 3.32 -14.92
N GLN A 96 1.60 3.95 -14.08
CA GLN A 96 1.76 5.41 -14.07
C GLN A 96 2.96 5.91 -14.91
N PHE A 97 3.95 5.05 -15.19
CA PHE A 97 5.14 5.45 -15.94
C PHE A 97 4.87 5.59 -17.44
N ILE A 98 5.22 6.75 -17.99
CA ILE A 98 5.07 7.09 -19.41
C ILE A 98 6.44 7.32 -20.05
N GLY A 99 7.39 7.90 -19.30
CA GLY A 99 8.73 8.23 -19.80
C GLY A 99 9.60 7.00 -20.09
N LEU A 100 10.54 7.13 -21.03
CA LEU A 100 11.53 6.07 -21.28
C LEU A 100 12.60 6.04 -20.19
N THR A 101 12.82 7.19 -19.54
CA THR A 101 13.69 7.34 -18.39
C THR A 101 12.96 7.93 -17.19
N VAL A 102 13.49 7.71 -16.00
CA VAL A 102 13.01 8.33 -14.76
C VAL A 102 12.96 9.86 -14.86
N GLY A 103 13.98 10.48 -15.47
CA GLY A 103 14.01 11.93 -15.63
C GLY A 103 12.93 12.47 -16.56
N GLU A 104 12.64 11.76 -17.67
CA GLU A 104 11.53 12.09 -18.57
C GLU A 104 10.18 11.93 -17.88
N ASP A 105 10.02 10.87 -17.09
CA ASP A 105 8.77 10.63 -16.38
C ASP A 105 8.46 11.72 -15.33
N ILE A 106 9.47 12.13 -14.56
CA ILE A 106 9.35 13.27 -13.64
C ILE A 106 9.09 14.58 -14.41
N ALA A 107 9.67 14.74 -15.60
CA ALA A 107 9.47 15.93 -16.43
C ALA A 107 8.10 15.98 -17.12
N PHE A 108 7.36 14.87 -17.17
CA PHE A 108 6.13 14.75 -17.97
C PHE A 108 5.11 15.87 -17.69
N ALA A 109 4.90 16.20 -16.42
CA ALA A 109 3.98 17.28 -16.04
C ALA A 109 4.48 18.66 -16.51
N LEU A 110 5.80 18.90 -16.44
CA LEU A 110 6.42 20.13 -16.91
C LEU A 110 6.34 20.29 -18.44
N GLU A 111 6.43 19.19 -19.18
CA GLU A 111 6.26 19.18 -20.64
C GLU A 111 4.82 19.56 -21.03
N ASN A 112 3.83 19.01 -20.33
CA ASN A 112 2.41 19.38 -20.52
C ASN A 112 2.17 20.86 -20.25
N ASP A 113 2.86 21.44 -19.26
CA ASP A 113 2.83 22.86 -18.93
C ASP A 113 3.73 23.73 -19.85
N CYS A 114 4.33 23.14 -20.88
CA CYS A 114 5.20 23.81 -21.85
C CYS A 114 6.39 24.54 -21.20
N VAL A 115 6.95 23.98 -20.12
CA VAL A 115 8.10 24.57 -19.42
C VAL A 115 9.35 24.48 -20.30
N PRO A 116 10.15 25.56 -20.43
CA PRO A 116 11.39 25.51 -21.20
C PRO A 116 12.38 24.45 -20.67
N GLN A 117 13.02 23.70 -21.57
CA GLN A 117 13.92 22.59 -21.23
C GLN A 117 15.04 22.97 -20.25
N ALA A 118 15.58 24.19 -20.36
CA ALA A 118 16.61 24.70 -19.45
C ALA A 118 16.13 24.75 -17.99
N ASN A 119 14.83 25.03 -17.78
CA ASN A 119 14.22 25.09 -16.45
C ASN A 119 13.75 23.70 -15.99
N MET A 120 13.37 22.82 -16.92
CA MET A 120 12.90 21.48 -16.60
C MET A 120 13.97 20.66 -15.86
N ARG A 121 15.22 20.66 -16.33
CA ARG A 121 16.30 19.89 -15.69
C ARG A 121 16.48 20.24 -14.22
N ALA A 122 16.54 21.53 -13.89
CA ALA A 122 16.69 21.98 -12.52
C ALA A 122 15.50 21.58 -11.63
N LYS A 123 14.27 21.64 -12.16
CA LYS A 123 13.07 21.19 -11.44
C LYS A 123 13.07 19.68 -11.21
N VAL A 124 13.42 18.90 -12.23
CA VAL A 124 13.51 17.42 -12.16
C VAL A 124 14.57 17.00 -11.15
N GLU A 125 15.77 17.60 -11.20
CA GLU A 125 16.84 17.31 -10.25
C GLU A 125 16.44 17.64 -8.81
N LYS A 126 15.75 18.78 -8.60
CA LYS A 126 15.21 19.15 -7.30
C LYS A 126 14.18 18.14 -6.79
N ALA A 127 13.21 17.75 -7.63
CA ALA A 127 12.17 16.79 -7.27
C ALA A 127 12.75 15.40 -6.98
N ALA A 128 13.68 14.94 -7.81
CA ALA A 128 14.41 13.69 -7.58
C ALA A 128 15.22 13.73 -6.29
N GLY A 129 15.77 14.90 -5.92
CA GLY A 129 16.49 15.11 -4.67
C GLY A 129 15.62 14.98 -3.43
N LEU A 130 14.38 15.49 -3.49
CA LEU A 130 13.44 15.38 -2.36
C LEU A 130 13.13 13.92 -2.00
N VAL A 131 13.16 13.00 -2.98
CA VAL A 131 12.82 11.59 -2.77
C VAL A 131 14.04 10.65 -2.83
N GLY A 132 15.24 11.20 -3.04
CA GLY A 132 16.50 10.46 -3.10
C GLY A 132 16.65 9.51 -4.30
N VAL A 133 16.26 9.94 -5.50
CA VAL A 133 16.37 9.17 -6.76
C VAL A 133 17.23 9.84 -7.83
N GLU A 134 18.06 10.81 -7.47
CA GLU A 134 18.87 11.61 -8.41
C GLU A 134 19.80 10.76 -9.27
N LYS A 135 20.35 9.69 -8.68
CA LYS A 135 21.25 8.75 -9.35
C LYS A 135 20.55 7.84 -10.36
N MET A 136 19.21 7.85 -10.40
CA MET A 136 18.39 6.95 -11.22
C MET A 136 17.75 7.66 -12.40
N LEU A 137 17.98 8.97 -12.58
CA LEU A 137 17.33 9.77 -13.63
C LEU A 137 17.50 9.18 -15.05
N GLY A 138 18.63 8.54 -15.34
CA GLY A 138 18.88 7.91 -16.64
C GLY A 138 18.41 6.45 -16.75
N HIS A 139 17.86 5.85 -15.70
CA HIS A 139 17.38 4.47 -15.72
C HIS A 139 16.00 4.38 -16.36
N ALA A 140 15.69 3.24 -16.96
CA ALA A 140 14.33 2.93 -17.40
C ALA A 140 13.43 2.60 -16.18
N PRO A 141 12.18 3.10 -16.10
CA PRO A 141 11.30 2.82 -14.97
C PRO A 141 11.10 1.32 -14.69
N GLY A 142 11.06 0.50 -15.76
CA GLY A 142 10.91 -0.95 -15.65
C GLY A 142 12.06 -1.69 -14.93
N SER A 143 13.26 -1.10 -14.83
CA SER A 143 14.40 -1.71 -14.14
C SER A 143 14.45 -1.40 -12.63
N LEU A 144 13.54 -0.56 -12.14
CA LEU A 144 13.48 -0.15 -10.75
C LEU A 144 12.75 -1.17 -9.87
N SER A 145 13.16 -1.28 -8.61
CA SER A 145 12.40 -1.99 -7.57
C SER A 145 11.09 -1.26 -7.25
N GLY A 146 10.08 -1.96 -6.70
CA GLY A 146 8.80 -1.34 -6.34
C GLY A 146 8.93 -0.10 -5.43
N GLY A 147 9.82 -0.14 -4.44
CA GLY A 147 10.09 1.01 -3.58
C GLY A 147 10.76 2.18 -4.30
N GLN A 148 11.61 1.92 -5.29
CA GLN A 148 12.20 2.98 -6.13
C GLN A 148 11.15 3.58 -7.06
N LYS A 149 10.30 2.74 -7.67
CA LYS A 149 9.18 3.18 -8.50
C LYS A 149 8.26 4.13 -7.72
N GLN A 150 7.87 3.75 -6.49
CA GLN A 150 7.07 4.61 -5.62
C GLN A 150 7.70 5.99 -5.43
N ARG A 151 9.00 6.05 -5.16
CA ARG A 151 9.72 7.34 -5.00
C ARG A 151 9.72 8.16 -6.28
N VAL A 152 9.92 7.54 -7.44
CA VAL A 152 9.84 8.24 -8.73
C VAL A 152 8.44 8.79 -8.97
N SER A 153 7.39 8.00 -8.72
CA SER A 153 5.99 8.47 -8.82
C SER A 153 5.72 9.66 -7.90
N MET A 154 6.28 9.65 -6.69
CA MET A 154 6.22 10.82 -5.79
C MET A 154 6.95 12.04 -6.37
N ALA A 155 8.14 11.87 -6.95
CA ALA A 155 8.86 12.98 -7.59
C ALA A 155 8.08 13.58 -8.76
N GLY A 156 7.44 12.76 -9.59
CA GLY A 156 6.60 13.23 -10.70
C GLY A 156 5.42 14.08 -10.24
N VAL A 157 4.89 13.84 -9.05
CA VAL A 157 3.85 14.67 -8.44
C VAL A 157 4.40 15.93 -7.77
N LEU A 158 5.57 15.83 -7.13
CA LEU A 158 6.19 16.93 -6.39
C LEU A 158 6.82 18.00 -7.29
N VAL A 159 6.98 17.71 -8.59
CA VAL A 159 7.58 18.64 -9.56
C VAL A 159 6.75 19.91 -9.79
N ASP A 160 5.42 19.82 -9.63
CA ASP A 160 4.46 20.89 -9.90
C ASP A 160 4.14 21.79 -8.68
N ASP A 161 4.74 21.52 -7.52
CA ASP A 161 4.60 22.33 -6.29
C ASP A 161 3.13 22.65 -5.90
N VAL A 162 2.28 21.62 -5.86
CA VAL A 162 0.85 21.70 -5.54
C VAL A 162 0.57 21.86 -4.04
N ASP A 163 -0.60 22.39 -3.67
CA ASP A 163 -1.00 22.68 -2.28
C ASP A 163 -1.40 21.42 -1.48
N ILE A 164 -1.98 20.43 -2.16
CA ILE A 164 -2.53 19.21 -1.58
C ILE A 164 -1.87 17.99 -2.23
N LEU A 165 -1.41 17.04 -1.41
CA LEU A 165 -0.89 15.75 -1.84
C LEU A 165 -1.83 14.62 -1.39
N LEU A 166 -2.30 13.85 -2.37
CA LEU A 166 -3.21 12.72 -2.19
C LEU A 166 -2.45 11.43 -2.53
N PHE A 167 -2.34 10.53 -1.56
CA PHE A 167 -1.70 9.24 -1.72
C PHE A 167 -2.75 8.13 -1.65
N ASP A 168 -3.03 7.47 -2.78
CA ASP A 168 -3.98 6.36 -2.85
C ASP A 168 -3.24 5.02 -2.72
N GLU A 169 -3.25 4.45 -1.51
CA GLU A 169 -2.55 3.22 -1.14
C GLU A 169 -1.03 3.22 -1.49
N PRO A 170 -0.25 4.22 -1.02
CA PRO A 170 1.17 4.35 -1.34
C PRO A 170 2.06 3.23 -0.79
N LEU A 171 1.54 2.35 0.08
CA LEU A 171 2.25 1.21 0.63
C LEU A 171 1.92 -0.11 -0.08
N ALA A 172 1.07 -0.06 -1.11
CA ALA A 172 0.75 -1.21 -1.93
C ALA A 172 2.01 -1.80 -2.56
N ASN A 173 2.11 -3.13 -2.58
CA ASN A 173 3.24 -3.87 -3.13
C ASN A 173 4.61 -3.53 -2.51
N LEU A 174 4.68 -2.84 -1.37
CA LEU A 174 5.93 -2.54 -0.66
C LEU A 174 6.16 -3.48 0.53
N ASP A 175 7.41 -3.91 0.70
CA ASP A 175 7.85 -4.57 1.93
C ASP A 175 7.84 -3.59 3.12
N PRO A 176 7.82 -4.08 4.37
CA PRO A 176 7.68 -3.22 5.55
C PRO A 176 8.75 -2.13 5.68
N ALA A 177 10.00 -2.41 5.29
CA ALA A 177 11.07 -1.42 5.40
C ALA A 177 10.90 -0.31 4.36
N ALA A 178 10.56 -0.68 3.12
CA ALA A 178 10.22 0.27 2.07
C ALA A 178 9.00 1.12 2.45
N GLY A 179 7.95 0.51 3.02
CA GLY A 179 6.76 1.20 3.48
C GLY A 179 7.06 2.26 4.55
N LYS A 180 7.84 1.93 5.58
CA LYS A 180 8.27 2.89 6.60
C LYS A 180 9.06 4.07 6.00
N ASN A 181 9.93 3.80 5.03
CA ASN A 181 10.68 4.84 4.33
C ASN A 181 9.75 5.77 3.54
N THR A 182 8.71 5.23 2.88
CA THR A 182 7.69 6.03 2.18
C THR A 182 6.92 6.93 3.15
N ILE A 183 6.46 6.39 4.28
CA ILE A 183 5.75 7.20 5.30
C ILE A 183 6.66 8.25 5.92
N ALA A 184 7.94 7.94 6.16
CA ALA A 184 8.91 8.92 6.65
C ALA A 184 9.11 10.07 5.64
N LEU A 185 9.22 9.76 4.35
CA LEU A 185 9.32 10.76 3.30
C LEU A 185 8.06 11.65 3.23
N ILE A 186 6.87 11.06 3.33
CA ILE A 186 5.60 11.82 3.38
C ILE A 186 5.57 12.75 4.60
N ASP A 187 6.02 12.28 5.76
CA ASP A 187 6.12 13.09 6.99
C ASP A 187 7.09 14.27 6.83
N GLU A 188 8.26 14.04 6.23
CA GLU A 188 9.24 15.09 5.94
C GLU A 188 8.69 16.14 4.96
N LEU A 189 7.95 15.72 3.93
CA LEU A 189 7.31 16.63 2.97
C LEU A 189 6.28 17.53 3.68
N GLN A 190 5.44 16.98 4.56
CA GLN A 190 4.49 17.78 5.32
C GLN A 190 5.18 18.78 6.24
N LYS A 191 6.18 18.33 7.01
CA LYS A 191 6.87 19.18 8.00
C LYS A 191 7.67 20.31 7.36
N ASN A 192 8.34 20.04 6.24
CA ASN A 192 9.22 21.01 5.59
C ASN A 192 8.49 21.99 4.67
N GLN A 193 7.36 21.58 4.08
CA GLN A 193 6.67 22.38 3.08
C GLN A 193 5.25 22.81 3.49
N HIS A 194 4.78 22.41 4.68
CA HIS A 194 3.44 22.69 5.21
C HIS A 194 2.31 22.32 4.23
N LYS A 195 2.52 21.26 3.44
CA LYS A 195 1.53 20.74 2.49
C LYS A 195 0.39 20.07 3.23
N THR A 196 -0.81 20.11 2.65
CA THR A 196 -1.94 19.30 3.13
C THR A 196 -1.79 17.89 2.57
N ILE A 197 -1.80 16.87 3.44
CA ILE A 197 -1.56 15.49 3.03
C ILE A 197 -2.78 14.63 3.36
N ILE A 198 -3.19 13.82 2.38
CA ILE A 198 -4.24 12.82 2.53
C ILE A 198 -3.65 11.49 2.16
N ILE A 199 -3.59 10.57 3.11
CA ILE A 199 -3.15 9.20 2.88
C ILE A 199 -4.40 8.32 2.90
N ILE A 200 -4.65 7.58 1.83
CA ILE A 200 -5.65 6.52 1.80
C ILE A 200 -4.90 5.21 1.98
N GLU A 201 -5.19 4.50 3.06
CA GLU A 201 -4.52 3.23 3.36
C GLU A 201 -5.45 2.31 4.15
N HIS A 202 -5.21 1.02 4.05
CA HIS A 202 -5.84 0.01 4.91
C HIS A 202 -4.83 -0.61 5.90
N ARG A 203 -3.53 -0.35 5.72
CA ARG A 203 -2.44 -0.77 6.61
C ARG A 203 -2.22 0.27 7.72
N LEU A 204 -3.18 0.39 8.62
CA LEU A 204 -3.21 1.42 9.66
C LEU A 204 -1.90 1.49 10.48
N GLU A 205 -1.40 0.35 10.96
CA GLU A 205 -0.17 0.28 11.78
C GLU A 205 1.07 0.84 11.07
N ASP A 206 1.19 0.63 9.75
CA ASP A 206 2.35 1.10 8.99
C ASP A 206 2.32 2.62 8.77
N VAL A 207 1.12 3.21 8.63
CA VAL A 207 0.97 4.67 8.52
C VAL A 207 1.20 5.35 9.87
N LEU A 208 0.65 4.77 10.95
CA LEU A 208 0.78 5.30 12.31
C LEU A 208 2.21 5.24 12.86
N TRP A 209 3.16 4.63 12.15
CA TRP A 209 4.60 4.79 12.40
C TRP A 209 5.03 6.27 12.47
N ARG A 210 4.31 7.17 11.81
CA ARG A 210 4.46 8.63 11.96
C ARG A 210 3.14 9.26 12.39
N ASP A 211 3.25 10.45 12.98
CA ASP A 211 2.08 11.18 13.45
C ASP A 211 1.09 11.43 12.33
N VAL A 212 -0.22 11.33 12.57
CA VAL A 212 -1.25 11.88 11.69
C VAL A 212 -2.19 12.70 12.56
N ASP A 213 -2.72 13.79 12.03
CA ASP A 213 -3.55 14.70 12.83
C ASP A 213 -4.90 14.05 13.15
N ARG A 214 -5.49 13.40 12.14
CA ARG A 214 -6.82 12.79 12.20
C ARG A 214 -6.90 11.54 11.34
N ILE A 215 -7.78 10.62 11.75
CA ILE A 215 -8.17 9.45 10.99
C ILE A 215 -9.66 9.56 10.65
N VAL A 216 -9.95 9.45 9.37
CA VAL A 216 -11.30 9.42 8.81
C VAL A 216 -11.60 7.98 8.41
N VAL A 217 -12.58 7.35 9.06
CA VAL A 217 -13.01 5.99 8.73
C VAL A 217 -14.20 6.06 7.78
N VAL A 218 -14.07 5.38 6.64
CA VAL A 218 -15.10 5.27 5.61
C VAL A 218 -15.61 3.84 5.56
N GLY A 219 -16.86 3.62 5.96
CA GLY A 219 -17.59 2.36 5.86
C GLY A 219 -18.89 2.55 5.07
N ASP A 220 -19.24 1.59 4.21
CA ASP A 220 -20.47 1.58 3.39
C ASP A 220 -20.83 2.91 2.68
N GLY A 221 -19.83 3.68 2.27
CA GLY A 221 -20.00 4.96 1.59
C GLY A 221 -20.35 6.14 2.49
N THR A 222 -20.25 6.01 3.82
CA THR A 222 -20.41 7.06 4.83
C THR A 222 -19.11 7.34 5.59
N ILE A 223 -19.07 8.45 6.34
CA ILE A 223 -17.99 8.73 7.29
C ILE A 223 -18.44 8.23 8.66
N ASP A 224 -17.80 7.17 9.16
CA ASP A 224 -18.18 6.52 10.42
C ASP A 224 -17.36 7.03 11.61
N ALA A 225 -16.20 7.60 11.33
CA ALA A 225 -15.35 8.26 12.31
C ALA A 225 -14.53 9.39 11.65
N ASP A 226 -14.29 10.44 12.42
CA ASP A 226 -13.40 11.56 12.11
C ASP A 226 -12.85 12.08 13.44
N MET A 227 -11.72 11.54 13.87
CA MET A 227 -11.17 11.77 15.22
C MET A 227 -9.64 11.59 15.23
N THR A 228 -9.00 11.89 16.36
CA THR A 228 -7.55 11.68 16.49
C THR A 228 -7.20 10.18 16.54
N PRO A 229 -5.95 9.79 16.21
CA PRO A 229 -5.52 8.40 16.34
C PRO A 229 -5.70 7.83 17.75
N ASP A 230 -5.34 8.61 18.77
CA ASP A 230 -5.43 8.19 20.17
C ASP A 230 -6.88 7.89 20.59
N GLU A 231 -7.84 8.67 20.11
CA GLU A 231 -9.26 8.45 20.35
C GLU A 231 -9.77 7.23 19.57
N LEU A 232 -9.44 7.11 18.28
CA LEU A 232 -9.96 6.04 17.43
C LEU A 232 -9.54 4.65 17.93
N LEU A 233 -8.28 4.49 18.33
CA LEU A 233 -7.72 3.20 18.79
C LEU A 233 -8.35 2.72 20.12
N CYS A 234 -9.02 3.62 20.86
CA CYS A 234 -9.78 3.27 22.06
C CYS A 234 -11.22 2.79 21.77
N THR A 235 -11.69 2.90 20.53
CA THR A 235 -13.03 2.49 20.11
C THR A 235 -13.02 1.14 19.39
N ASP A 236 -14.20 0.56 19.16
CA ASP A 236 -14.37 -0.68 18.39
C ASP A 236 -14.76 -0.41 16.93
N ILE A 237 -14.62 0.83 16.46
CA ILE A 237 -15.00 1.21 15.09
C ILE A 237 -14.15 0.46 14.07
N LEU A 238 -12.83 0.35 14.31
CA LEU A 238 -11.92 -0.36 13.39
C LEU A 238 -12.32 -1.82 13.23
N GLU A 239 -12.58 -2.52 14.33
CA GLU A 239 -13.03 -3.92 14.32
C GLU A 239 -14.38 -4.08 13.62
N ARG A 240 -15.34 -3.20 13.91
CA ARG A 240 -16.68 -3.22 13.29
C ARG A 240 -16.61 -3.05 11.77
N GLU A 241 -15.76 -2.15 11.29
CA GLU A 241 -15.56 -1.90 9.86
C GLU A 241 -14.60 -2.90 9.19
N GLY A 242 -14.11 -3.91 9.93
CA GLY A 242 -13.19 -4.91 9.40
C GLY A 242 -11.79 -4.38 9.06
N ILE A 243 -11.41 -3.25 9.67
CA ILE A 243 -10.07 -2.65 9.52
C ILE A 243 -9.16 -3.26 10.59
N ARG A 244 -7.99 -3.74 10.15
CA ARG A 244 -7.03 -4.33 11.06
C ARG A 244 -6.42 -3.26 11.98
N GLU A 245 -6.60 -3.44 13.28
CA GLU A 245 -5.95 -2.64 14.31
C GLU A 245 -4.43 -2.94 14.39
N PRO A 246 -3.62 -2.00 14.90
CA PRO A 246 -2.24 -2.28 15.24
C PRO A 246 -2.14 -3.47 16.19
N LEU A 247 -1.15 -4.34 15.97
CA LEU A 247 -1.07 -5.62 16.67
C LEU A 247 -1.05 -5.48 18.20
N TYR A 248 -0.38 -4.46 18.72
CA TYR A 248 -0.29 -4.20 20.16
C TYR A 248 -1.63 -3.74 20.75
N ILE A 249 -2.45 -2.99 19.99
CA ILE A 249 -3.80 -2.58 20.39
C ILE A 249 -4.71 -3.81 20.48
N ALA A 250 -4.69 -4.66 19.44
CA ALA A 250 -5.46 -5.90 19.44
C ALA A 250 -5.06 -6.81 20.62
N ALA A 251 -3.77 -6.92 20.91
CA ALA A 251 -3.27 -7.69 22.06
C ALA A 251 -3.75 -7.11 23.41
N LEU A 252 -3.74 -5.79 23.57
CA LEU A 252 -4.26 -5.12 24.77
C LEU A 252 -5.75 -5.39 24.97
N LYS A 253 -6.55 -5.26 23.91
CA LYS A 253 -7.99 -5.57 23.94
C LYS A 253 -8.25 -7.05 24.25
N HIS A 254 -7.49 -7.98 23.65
CA HIS A 254 -7.58 -9.41 23.96
C HIS A 254 -7.15 -9.77 25.39
N ALA A 255 -6.26 -8.98 25.99
CA ALA A 255 -5.92 -9.08 27.41
C ALA A 255 -7.01 -8.50 28.33
N GLY A 256 -8.13 -8.00 27.78
CA GLY A 256 -9.23 -7.41 28.53
C GLY A 256 -8.97 -5.99 29.01
N CYS A 257 -8.03 -5.27 28.38
CA CYS A 257 -7.71 -3.89 28.75
C CYS A 257 -8.70 -2.90 28.12
N THR A 258 -9.18 -1.93 28.90
CA THR A 258 -9.95 -0.78 28.40
C THR A 258 -9.00 0.38 28.16
N LEU A 259 -8.72 0.67 26.89
CA LEU A 259 -7.78 1.71 26.47
C LEU A 259 -8.32 3.11 26.72
N ARG A 260 -7.40 4.06 26.94
CA ARG A 260 -7.73 5.48 27.14
C ARG A 260 -6.84 6.36 26.27
N ALA A 261 -7.44 7.35 25.62
CA ALA A 261 -6.72 8.25 24.72
C ALA A 261 -5.58 9.02 25.41
N GLN A 262 -5.73 9.32 26.70
CA GLN A 262 -4.69 9.99 27.51
C GLN A 262 -3.39 9.19 27.63
N ASP A 263 -3.44 7.86 27.42
CA ASP A 263 -2.28 6.98 27.52
C ASP A 263 -1.50 6.91 26.18
N LYS A 264 -1.93 7.71 25.18
CA LYS A 264 -1.29 7.88 23.86
C LYS A 264 -1.10 6.58 23.08
N PRO A 265 -2.19 5.82 22.81
CA PRO A 265 -2.10 4.53 22.12
C PRO A 265 -1.64 4.63 20.67
N GLN A 266 -1.49 5.81 20.06
CA GLN A 266 -1.02 5.95 18.68
C GLN A 266 0.35 5.31 18.42
N HIS A 267 1.27 5.41 19.38
CA HIS A 267 2.66 4.94 19.25
C HIS A 267 3.03 4.02 20.40
N VAL A 268 3.31 2.74 20.09
CA VAL A 268 3.68 1.74 21.09
C VAL A 268 4.92 2.13 21.91
N GLU A 269 5.85 2.87 21.30
CA GLU A 269 7.10 3.29 21.95
C GLU A 269 6.90 4.39 23.01
N THR A 270 5.80 5.15 22.94
CA THR A 270 5.53 6.28 23.84
C THR A 270 4.25 6.13 24.67
N MET A 271 3.47 5.08 24.40
CA MET A 271 2.26 4.73 25.12
C MET A 271 2.56 4.43 26.60
N ASP A 272 1.71 4.92 27.51
CA ASP A 272 1.76 4.50 28.91
C ASP A 272 1.14 3.10 29.07
N VAL A 273 2.01 2.10 29.17
CA VAL A 273 1.62 0.69 29.32
C VAL A 273 1.48 0.25 30.79
N ALA A 274 1.85 1.10 31.76
CA ALA A 274 1.83 0.74 33.17
C ALA A 274 0.45 0.31 33.68
N PRO A 275 -0.67 0.97 33.30
CA PRO A 275 -2.02 0.57 33.72
C PRO A 275 -2.44 -0.82 33.21
N TYR A 276 -1.84 -1.30 32.13
CA TYR A 276 -2.25 -2.51 31.42
C TYR A 276 -1.37 -3.73 31.72
N ALA A 277 -0.21 -3.52 32.36
CA ALA A 277 0.83 -4.52 32.51
C ALA A 277 0.38 -5.81 33.23
N GLU A 278 -0.48 -5.70 34.25
CA GLU A 278 -0.97 -6.87 34.99
C GLU A 278 -1.85 -7.77 34.12
N ASN A 279 -2.83 -7.18 33.42
CA ASN A 279 -3.73 -7.90 32.52
C ASN A 279 -2.95 -8.60 31.39
N ILE A 280 -1.97 -7.92 30.80
CA ILE A 280 -1.13 -8.49 29.74
C ILE A 280 -0.33 -9.70 30.24
N ARG A 281 0.30 -9.60 31.42
CA ARG A 281 1.07 -10.71 32.00
C ARG A 281 0.18 -11.91 32.31
N ASN A 282 -0.99 -11.67 32.89
CA ASN A 282 -1.97 -12.72 33.18
C ASN A 282 -2.41 -13.43 31.90
N TRP A 283 -2.79 -12.66 30.87
CA TRP A 283 -3.14 -13.19 29.56
C TRP A 283 -2.00 -14.02 28.96
N PHE A 284 -0.78 -13.47 28.87
CA PHE A 284 0.38 -14.15 28.30
C PHE A 284 0.70 -15.48 28.99
N SER A 285 0.60 -15.53 30.33
CA SER A 285 0.83 -16.76 31.09
C SER A 285 -0.26 -17.82 30.90
N GLY A 286 -1.48 -17.40 30.56
CA GLY A 286 -2.63 -18.29 30.34
C GLY A 286 -2.71 -18.87 28.93
N VAL A 287 -2.04 -18.26 27.94
CA VAL A 287 -2.06 -18.74 26.54
C VAL A 287 -1.26 -20.04 26.43
N ARG A 288 -1.93 -21.13 26.08
CA ARG A 288 -1.26 -22.37 25.66
C ARG A 288 -0.98 -22.35 24.17
N MET A 289 0.30 -22.35 23.80
CA MET A 289 0.70 -22.52 22.41
C MET A 289 0.39 -23.96 21.95
N PRO A 290 -0.24 -24.15 20.78
CA PRO A 290 -0.42 -25.48 20.22
C PRO A 290 0.94 -26.16 20.02
N SER A 291 1.08 -27.39 20.51
CA SER A 291 2.25 -28.21 20.20
C SER A 291 2.20 -28.63 18.74
N ALA A 292 3.15 -28.17 17.92
CA ALA A 292 3.22 -28.57 16.52
C ALA A 292 3.52 -30.07 16.40
N CYS A 293 2.59 -30.85 15.84
CA CYS A 293 2.87 -32.22 15.40
C CYS A 293 3.75 -32.16 14.14
N ARG A 294 5.03 -32.54 14.27
CA ARG A 294 5.96 -32.60 13.13
C ARG A 294 6.25 -34.06 12.82
N GLY A 295 5.99 -34.48 11.58
CA GLY A 295 6.49 -35.76 11.08
C GLY A 295 8.02 -35.78 11.06
N THR A 296 8.63 -36.97 10.96
CA THR A 296 10.09 -37.12 10.79
C THR A 296 10.52 -36.96 9.34
N ASP A 297 9.63 -37.27 8.40
CA ASP A 297 9.95 -37.38 6.99
C ASP A 297 9.88 -36.02 6.30
N ASP A 298 10.87 -35.74 5.44
CA ASP A 298 10.90 -34.54 4.60
C ASP A 298 9.82 -34.66 3.51
N ALA A 299 8.84 -33.74 3.55
CA ALA A 299 7.85 -33.59 2.51
C ALA A 299 8.43 -32.86 1.29
N LEU A 300 9.30 -31.87 1.51
CA LEU A 300 10.00 -31.12 0.48
C LEU A 300 11.45 -30.88 0.94
N ALA A 301 12.43 -31.12 0.07
CA ALA A 301 13.80 -30.71 0.31
C ALA A 301 14.37 -30.01 -0.93
N VAL A 302 14.91 -28.81 -0.72
CA VAL A 302 15.62 -27.99 -1.68
C VAL A 302 17.10 -28.03 -1.30
N GLN A 303 17.97 -28.38 -2.24
CA GLN A 303 19.40 -28.61 -1.98
C GLN A 303 20.23 -27.86 -3.02
N HIS A 304 21.02 -26.90 -2.55
CA HIS A 304 22.00 -26.14 -3.33
C HIS A 304 21.43 -25.50 -4.61
N VAL A 305 20.19 -25.00 -4.53
CA VAL A 305 19.50 -24.45 -5.70
C VAL A 305 19.96 -23.04 -6.00
N SER A 306 20.50 -22.83 -7.20
CA SER A 306 20.77 -21.51 -7.77
C SER A 306 19.95 -21.29 -9.05
N PHE A 307 19.58 -20.03 -9.30
CA PHE A 307 18.77 -19.67 -10.46
C PHE A 307 19.00 -18.22 -10.91
N SER A 308 19.01 -18.03 -12.24
CA SER A 308 19.06 -16.74 -12.93
C SER A 308 18.10 -16.76 -14.13
N TYR A 309 17.40 -15.65 -14.37
CA TYR A 309 16.48 -15.51 -15.52
C TYR A 309 17.22 -15.26 -16.83
N ASP A 310 18.32 -14.52 -16.79
CA ASP A 310 19.08 -14.04 -17.95
C ASP A 310 20.49 -14.65 -18.03
N GLY A 311 20.84 -15.50 -17.06
CA GLY A 311 22.17 -16.09 -16.91
C GLY A 311 23.23 -15.13 -16.37
N SER A 312 22.89 -13.87 -16.11
CA SER A 312 23.84 -12.85 -15.66
C SER A 312 23.66 -12.51 -14.18
N HIS A 313 22.40 -12.37 -13.74
CA HIS A 313 22.08 -12.03 -12.36
C HIS A 313 21.44 -13.22 -11.64
N GLU A 314 22.19 -13.84 -10.73
CA GLU A 314 21.66 -14.91 -9.86
C GLU A 314 20.69 -14.33 -8.83
N VAL A 315 19.41 -14.69 -9.00
CA VAL A 315 18.30 -14.35 -8.10
C VAL A 315 18.32 -15.24 -6.86
N LEU A 316 18.61 -16.54 -7.04
CA LEU A 316 18.81 -17.49 -5.95
C LEU A 316 20.23 -18.02 -6.00
N ARG A 317 20.88 -18.09 -4.84
CA ARG A 317 22.27 -18.52 -4.69
C ARG A 317 22.37 -19.58 -3.61
N ASP A 318 22.63 -20.82 -4.03
CA ASP A 318 22.91 -21.95 -3.15
C ASP A 318 21.87 -22.17 -2.03
N VAL A 319 20.58 -22.08 -2.38
CA VAL A 319 19.50 -22.16 -1.39
C VAL A 319 19.26 -23.61 -1.00
N SER A 320 19.29 -23.89 0.32
CA SER A 320 19.05 -25.21 0.89
C SER A 320 18.13 -25.16 2.10
N PHE A 321 17.06 -25.96 2.10
CA PHE A 321 16.17 -26.18 3.25
C PHE A 321 15.34 -27.45 3.08
N SER A 322 14.82 -28.01 4.19
CA SER A 322 13.81 -29.07 4.16
C SER A 322 12.58 -28.69 4.97
N LEU A 323 11.43 -29.19 4.55
CA LEU A 323 10.13 -29.02 5.18
C LEU A 323 9.57 -30.41 5.51
N LYS A 324 9.23 -30.63 6.78
CA LYS A 324 8.73 -31.94 7.23
C LYS A 324 7.24 -32.09 6.96
N LYS A 325 6.77 -33.34 6.90
CA LYS A 325 5.34 -33.62 6.76
C LYS A 325 4.55 -33.05 7.95
N GLY A 326 3.52 -32.25 7.66
CA GLY A 326 2.70 -31.57 8.65
C GLY A 326 3.30 -30.26 9.19
N GLU A 327 4.52 -29.89 8.75
CA GLU A 327 5.12 -28.62 9.11
C GLU A 327 4.55 -27.47 8.27
N MET A 328 4.21 -26.38 8.95
CA MET A 328 3.86 -25.11 8.31
C MET A 328 5.05 -24.17 8.45
N ALA A 329 5.68 -23.84 7.32
CA ALA A 329 6.78 -22.88 7.27
C ALA A 329 6.38 -21.63 6.49
N SER A 330 7.01 -20.51 6.83
CA SER A 330 6.87 -19.23 6.12
C SER A 330 8.22 -18.81 5.55
N ILE A 331 8.22 -18.37 4.29
CA ILE A 331 9.41 -17.84 3.61
C ILE A 331 9.28 -16.31 3.64
N VAL A 332 10.16 -15.66 4.40
CA VAL A 332 10.15 -14.21 4.60
C VAL A 332 11.40 -13.57 3.99
N GLY A 333 11.25 -12.34 3.49
CA GLY A 333 12.33 -11.59 2.87
C GLY A 333 11.82 -10.35 2.14
N GLN A 334 12.72 -9.44 1.79
CA GLN A 334 12.40 -8.21 1.07
C GLN A 334 11.83 -8.48 -0.32
N ASN A 335 11.18 -7.48 -0.92
CA ASN A 335 10.76 -7.57 -2.32
C ASN A 335 11.99 -7.76 -3.23
N GLY A 336 11.87 -8.63 -4.23
CA GLY A 336 12.99 -9.01 -5.09
C GLY A 336 13.94 -10.07 -4.49
N ALA A 337 13.77 -10.51 -3.24
CA ALA A 337 14.64 -11.53 -2.62
C ALA A 337 14.49 -12.97 -3.20
N GLY A 338 13.74 -13.15 -4.29
CA GLY A 338 13.58 -14.45 -4.96
C GLY A 338 12.49 -15.37 -4.39
N LYS A 339 11.63 -14.90 -3.47
CA LYS A 339 10.54 -15.71 -2.86
C LYS A 339 9.61 -16.35 -3.90
N SER A 340 9.07 -15.54 -4.82
CA SER A 340 8.18 -16.03 -5.88
C SER A 340 8.94 -16.88 -6.91
N THR A 341 10.21 -16.57 -7.17
CA THR A 341 11.09 -17.37 -8.04
C THR A 341 11.29 -18.78 -7.46
N LEU A 342 11.54 -18.88 -6.15
CA LEU A 342 11.66 -20.17 -5.46
C LEU A 342 10.36 -20.98 -5.53
N ALA A 343 9.20 -20.34 -5.30
CA ALA A 343 7.91 -21.00 -5.44
C ALA A 343 7.67 -21.51 -6.88
N SER A 344 8.03 -20.72 -7.89
CA SER A 344 7.95 -21.10 -9.30
C SER A 344 8.87 -22.27 -9.66
N LEU A 345 10.07 -22.35 -9.09
CA LEU A 345 10.98 -23.49 -9.27
C LEU A 345 10.44 -24.78 -8.64
N ILE A 346 9.84 -24.67 -7.45
CA ILE A 346 9.18 -25.81 -6.78
C ILE A 346 8.02 -26.33 -7.64
N CYS A 347 7.18 -25.42 -8.16
CA CYS A 347 6.06 -25.78 -9.03
C CYS A 347 6.47 -26.25 -10.44
N GLY A 348 7.73 -26.00 -10.83
CA GLY A 348 8.28 -26.41 -12.13
C GLY A 348 7.98 -25.45 -13.29
N PHE A 349 7.60 -24.19 -13.01
CA PHE A 349 7.46 -23.17 -14.05
C PHE A 349 8.81 -22.76 -14.65
N TYR A 350 9.88 -22.90 -13.87
CA TYR A 350 11.26 -22.75 -14.31
C TYR A 350 12.09 -23.96 -13.87
N ALA A 351 13.20 -24.22 -14.56
CA ALA A 351 14.19 -25.20 -14.15
C ALA A 351 15.34 -24.49 -13.40
N PRO A 352 15.85 -25.07 -12.30
CA PRO A 352 17.00 -24.51 -11.61
C PRO A 352 18.25 -24.61 -12.48
N CYS A 353 19.19 -23.67 -12.34
CA CYS A 353 20.48 -23.71 -13.04
C CYS A 353 21.41 -24.77 -12.42
N SER A 354 21.33 -24.93 -11.10
CA SER A 354 22.05 -25.94 -10.33
C SER A 354 21.23 -26.36 -9.11
N GLY A 355 21.64 -27.47 -8.47
CA GLY A 355 20.96 -28.02 -7.29
C GLY A 355 19.83 -28.98 -7.64
N ARG A 356 19.14 -29.45 -6.60
CA ARG A 356 18.06 -30.44 -6.71
C ARG A 356 16.90 -30.09 -5.80
N ILE A 357 15.69 -30.39 -6.25
CA ILE A 357 14.47 -30.32 -5.45
C ILE A 357 13.88 -31.73 -5.38
N THR A 358 13.52 -32.17 -4.19
CA THR A 358 12.87 -33.47 -3.96
C THR A 358 11.56 -33.29 -3.22
N LEU A 359 10.55 -34.09 -3.57
CA LEU A 359 9.23 -34.12 -2.95
C LEU A 359 8.98 -35.54 -2.43
N ASN A 360 8.73 -35.68 -1.12
CA ASN A 360 8.63 -36.97 -0.42
C ASN A 360 9.83 -37.90 -0.74
N GLY A 361 11.04 -37.35 -0.76
CA GLY A 361 12.28 -38.08 -1.08
C GLY A 361 12.52 -38.39 -2.56
N HIS A 362 11.60 -38.04 -3.47
CA HIS A 362 11.76 -38.27 -4.91
C HIS A 362 12.17 -36.98 -5.65
N ASP A 363 13.15 -37.07 -6.54
CA ASP A 363 13.54 -35.95 -7.41
C ASP A 363 12.38 -35.54 -8.32
N ILE A 364 12.06 -34.24 -8.32
CA ILE A 364 10.97 -33.69 -9.14
C ILE A 364 11.46 -33.12 -10.47
N SER A 365 12.77 -33.06 -10.73
CA SER A 365 13.34 -32.59 -11.99
C SER A 365 12.74 -33.23 -13.26
N PRO A 366 12.40 -34.54 -13.33
CA PRO A 366 11.80 -35.13 -14.52
C PRO A 366 10.30 -34.88 -14.65
N LEU A 367 9.63 -34.40 -13.60
CA LEU A 367 8.19 -34.21 -13.58
C LEU A 367 7.79 -32.96 -14.36
N SER A 368 6.81 -33.11 -15.25
CA SER A 368 6.14 -32.00 -15.92
C SER A 368 5.37 -31.12 -14.92
N VAL A 369 5.03 -29.89 -15.34
CA VAL A 369 4.21 -28.96 -14.55
C VAL A 369 2.90 -29.61 -14.11
N LYS A 370 2.27 -30.43 -14.97
CA LYS A 370 1.03 -31.15 -14.65
C LYS A 370 1.25 -32.17 -13.52
N GLU A 371 2.27 -33.03 -13.65
CA GLU A 371 2.57 -34.07 -12.65
C GLU A 371 2.99 -33.47 -11.30
N ARG A 372 3.62 -32.28 -11.31
CA ARG A 372 3.88 -31.51 -10.10
C ARG A 372 2.61 -30.93 -9.51
N GLY A 373 1.71 -30.38 -10.34
CA GLY A 373 0.43 -29.83 -9.92
C GLY A 373 -0.52 -30.85 -9.29
N GLU A 374 -0.41 -32.14 -9.65
CA GLU A 374 -1.14 -33.24 -9.00
C GLU A 374 -0.69 -33.48 -7.54
N LYS A 375 0.50 -32.99 -7.16
CA LYS A 375 1.11 -33.20 -5.85
C LYS A 375 1.29 -31.92 -5.04
N ILE A 376 1.33 -30.76 -5.71
CA ILE A 376 1.59 -29.45 -5.12
C ILE A 376 0.43 -28.51 -5.49
N GLY A 377 -0.33 -28.11 -4.48
CA GLY A 377 -1.30 -27.01 -4.62
C GLY A 377 -0.57 -25.67 -4.58
N PHE A 378 -0.70 -24.87 -5.64
CA PHE A 378 -0.12 -23.53 -5.70
C PHE A 378 -1.23 -22.48 -5.80
N VAL A 379 -1.21 -21.53 -4.87
CA VAL A 379 -2.11 -20.37 -4.89
C VAL A 379 -1.29 -19.15 -5.29
N MET A 380 -1.61 -18.56 -6.43
CA MET A 380 -0.93 -17.38 -6.96
C MET A 380 -1.27 -16.12 -6.16
N GLN A 381 -0.33 -15.18 -6.16
CA GLN A 381 -0.50 -13.88 -5.54
C GLN A 381 -1.67 -13.09 -6.15
N ASN A 382 -1.94 -13.23 -7.45
CA ASN A 382 -3.10 -12.65 -8.11
C ASN A 382 -4.13 -13.74 -8.45
N PRO A 383 -5.26 -13.82 -7.71
CA PRO A 383 -6.30 -14.82 -7.95
C PRO A 383 -6.88 -14.80 -9.37
N ASN A 384 -6.88 -13.63 -10.03
CA ASN A 384 -7.37 -13.50 -11.40
C ASN A 384 -6.52 -14.28 -12.42
N GLN A 385 -5.28 -14.64 -12.08
CA GLN A 385 -4.43 -15.49 -12.90
C GLN A 385 -4.74 -16.98 -12.74
N MET A 386 -5.42 -17.38 -11.67
CA MET A 386 -5.83 -18.77 -11.41
C MET A 386 -7.26 -19.06 -11.86
N ILE A 387 -8.16 -18.10 -11.67
CA ILE A 387 -9.56 -18.23 -12.07
C ILE A 387 -9.58 -18.03 -13.59
N SER A 388 -10.12 -19.03 -14.31
CA SER A 388 -10.16 -19.11 -15.76
C SER A 388 -10.42 -17.74 -16.38
N CYS A 389 -9.41 -17.15 -17.01
CA CYS A 389 -9.55 -15.89 -17.72
C CYS A 389 -10.36 -16.19 -18.98
N PRO A 390 -11.64 -15.79 -19.09
CA PRO A 390 -12.29 -15.74 -20.38
C PRO A 390 -11.79 -14.43 -20.99
N LEU A 391 -10.61 -14.45 -21.60
CA LEU A 391 -10.26 -13.43 -22.59
C LEU A 391 -11.12 -13.70 -23.82
N ILE A 392 -12.41 -13.38 -23.71
CA ILE A 392 -13.33 -13.19 -24.81
C ILE A 392 -13.64 -11.70 -24.79
N PHE A 393 -12.86 -10.94 -25.56
CA PHE A 393 -13.27 -9.63 -26.04
C PHE A 393 -13.78 -9.77 -27.46
#